data_AF-A0A2V9BFC4-F1
#
_entry.id   AF-A0A2V9BFC4-F1
#
_cell.length_a   1.000
_cell.length_b   1.000
_cell.length_c   1.000
_cell.angle_alpha   90.00
_cell.angle_beta   90.00
_cell.angle_gamma   90.00
#
_symmetry.space_group_name_H-M   'P 1'
#
loop_
_entity.id
_entity.type
_entity.pdbx_description
1 polymer ?
#
loop_
_entity_poly.entity_id
_entity_poly.type
_entity_poly.pdbx_seq_one_letter_code
_entity_poly.pdbx_strand_id
1 'polypeptide(L)'
;MNIPESSLANLRHLGYTEDEARFLYLVATHSGYFTIRQFLEFTGTKSGDKSMAFSQKLLRKGHATARSFLRNGRVYHVFSRIVYRASGRENLRNRRAHSPEHIRTRLVSLDFVLEHLEHAYLETEADKLNYFCEQLGIPNQFLPAKRYAGAIRNKKTERYFVDK
;
A
#
# COMPACT_ATOMS: atom_id res chain seq x y z
N MET A 1 8.14 -12.54 -0.69
CA MET A 1 6.89 -11.93 -0.16
C MET A 1 5.73 -12.90 -0.22
N ASN A 2 4.94 -13.01 0.85
CA ASN A 2 3.69 -13.77 0.86
C ASN A 2 2.51 -12.83 0.56
N ILE A 3 2.15 -12.70 -0.72
CA ILE A 3 0.91 -12.03 -1.12
C ILE A 3 -0.22 -13.08 -1.05
N PRO A 4 -1.34 -12.82 -0.35
CA PRO A 4 -2.45 -13.77 -0.31
C PRO A 4 -3.00 -14.00 -1.72
N GLU A 5 -3.10 -15.26 -2.15
CA GLU A 5 -3.62 -15.62 -3.47
C GLU A 5 -5.04 -15.08 -3.72
N SER A 6 -5.87 -15.05 -2.66
CA SER A 6 -7.19 -14.43 -2.71
C SER A 6 -7.15 -12.94 -3.09
N SER A 7 -6.13 -12.21 -2.64
CA SER A 7 -5.96 -10.79 -2.99
C SER A 7 -5.56 -10.61 -4.45
N LEU A 8 -4.67 -11.47 -4.96
CA LEU A 8 -4.27 -11.47 -6.38
C LEU A 8 -5.45 -11.84 -7.27
N ALA A 9 -6.18 -12.90 -6.93
CA ALA A 9 -7.39 -13.30 -7.63
C ALA A 9 -8.40 -12.15 -7.68
N ASN A 10 -8.71 -11.50 -6.55
CA ASN A 10 -9.65 -10.39 -6.52
C ASN A 10 -9.22 -9.21 -7.41
N LEU A 11 -7.94 -8.85 -7.38
CA LEU A 11 -7.41 -7.79 -8.25
C LEU A 11 -7.48 -8.19 -9.73
N ARG A 12 -7.23 -9.46 -10.07
CA ARG A 12 -7.40 -9.96 -11.44
C ARG A 12 -8.86 -9.91 -11.90
N HIS A 13 -9.82 -10.18 -11.04
CA HIS A 13 -11.25 -10.01 -11.33
C HIS A 13 -11.62 -8.54 -11.64
N LEU A 14 -10.83 -7.56 -11.17
CA LEU A 14 -11.00 -6.15 -11.57
C LEU A 14 -10.46 -5.86 -12.99
N GLY A 15 -9.89 -6.85 -13.69
CA GLY A 15 -9.37 -6.74 -15.05
C GLY A 15 -7.87 -6.43 -15.12
N TYR A 16 -7.13 -6.72 -14.05
CA TYR A 16 -5.67 -6.60 -14.04
C TYR A 16 -5.01 -7.92 -14.41
N THR A 17 -3.84 -7.84 -15.07
CA THR A 17 -2.98 -9.01 -15.26
C THR A 17 -2.36 -9.44 -13.93
N GLU A 18 -1.71 -10.60 -13.90
CA GLU A 18 -0.98 -11.08 -12.73
C GLU A 18 0.05 -10.05 -12.24
N ASP A 19 0.91 -9.55 -13.13
CA ASP A 19 1.92 -8.54 -12.80
C ASP A 19 1.31 -7.23 -12.29
N GLU A 20 0.25 -6.76 -12.95
CA GLU A 20 -0.47 -5.55 -12.53
C GLU A 20 -1.13 -5.73 -11.15
N ALA A 21 -1.69 -6.90 -10.88
CA ALA A 21 -2.32 -7.23 -9.61
C ALA A 21 -1.29 -7.28 -8.47
N ARG A 22 -0.15 -7.95 -8.70
CA ARG A 22 0.97 -8.01 -7.74
C ARG A 22 1.50 -6.61 -7.44
N PHE A 23 1.72 -5.80 -8.48
CA PHE A 23 2.18 -4.43 -8.30
C PHE A 23 1.16 -3.56 -7.54
N LEU A 24 -0.13 -3.64 -7.90
CA LEU A 24 -1.17 -2.88 -7.21
C LEU A 24 -1.33 -3.28 -5.75
N TYR A 25 -1.16 -4.57 -5.43
CA TYR A 25 -1.13 -5.04 -4.05
C TYR A 25 0.01 -4.38 -3.28
N LEU A 26 1.23 -4.35 -3.84
CA LEU A 26 2.40 -3.70 -3.24
C LEU A 26 2.16 -2.21 -3.00
N VAL A 27 1.66 -1.51 -4.02
CA VAL A 27 1.37 -0.07 -3.92
C VAL A 27 0.32 0.18 -2.84
N ALA A 28 -0.82 -0.52 -2.86
CA ALA A 28 -1.88 -0.33 -1.87
C ALA A 28 -1.39 -0.58 -0.43
N THR A 29 -0.51 -1.57 -0.26
CA THR A 29 0.01 -2.00 1.04
C THR A 29 1.07 -1.04 1.57
N HIS A 30 2.06 -0.66 0.75
CA HIS A 30 3.29 0.00 1.22
C HIS A 30 3.40 1.49 0.91
N SER A 31 2.57 2.05 0.01
CA SER A 31 2.75 3.45 -0.41
C SER A 31 1.44 4.20 -0.58
N GLY A 32 0.54 3.68 -1.41
CA GLY A 32 -0.61 4.37 -1.99
C GLY A 32 -0.25 5.16 -3.24
N TYR A 33 1.02 5.45 -3.46
CA TYR A 33 1.53 6.23 -4.58
C TYR A 33 2.58 5.44 -5.36
N PHE A 34 2.68 5.68 -6.66
CA PHE A 34 3.73 5.11 -7.48
C PHE A 34 4.06 5.96 -8.71
N THR A 35 5.16 5.64 -9.36
CA THR A 35 5.55 6.17 -10.67
C THR A 35 5.57 5.07 -11.72
N ILE A 36 5.44 5.42 -13.00
CA ILE A 36 5.54 4.42 -14.08
C ILE A 36 6.91 3.74 -14.12
N ARG A 37 7.97 4.46 -13.73
CA ARG A 37 9.30 3.87 -13.59
C ARG A 37 9.28 2.68 -12.62
N GLN A 38 8.70 2.84 -11.43
CA GLN A 38 8.59 1.77 -10.43
C GLN A 38 7.82 0.56 -10.96
N PHE A 39 6.76 0.79 -11.74
CA PHE A 39 6.04 -0.31 -12.40
C PHE A 39 6.88 -1.05 -13.44
N LEU A 40 7.61 -0.30 -14.28
CA LEU A 40 8.48 -0.88 -15.30
C LEU A 40 9.64 -1.67 -14.68
N GLU A 41 10.23 -1.14 -13.62
CA GLU A 41 11.29 -1.78 -12.83
C GLU A 41 10.79 -3.08 -12.19
N PHE A 42 9.62 -3.05 -11.56
CA PHE A 42 8.98 -4.23 -10.99
C PHE A 42 8.70 -5.33 -12.04
N THR A 43 8.24 -4.95 -13.23
CA THR A 43 7.89 -5.89 -14.31
C THR A 43 9.06 -6.29 -15.19
N GLY A 44 10.27 -5.77 -14.94
CA GLY A 44 11.45 -5.98 -15.79
C GLY A 44 11.24 -5.58 -17.26
N THR A 45 10.22 -4.77 -17.56
CA THR A 45 9.80 -4.46 -18.93
C THR A 45 10.28 -3.06 -19.32
N LYS A 46 10.65 -2.88 -20.60
CA LYS A 46 10.98 -1.56 -21.16
C LYS A 46 9.72 -0.71 -21.31
N SER A 47 9.87 0.61 -21.21
CA SER A 47 8.77 1.56 -21.45
C SER A 47 8.11 1.34 -22.82
N GLY A 48 6.78 1.49 -22.88
CA GLY A 48 6.00 1.24 -24.09
C GLY A 48 4.53 0.91 -23.79
N ASP A 49 3.90 0.19 -24.70
CA ASP A 49 2.45 -0.10 -24.71
C ASP A 49 1.93 -0.67 -23.40
N LYS A 50 2.68 -1.55 -22.73
CA LYS A 50 2.24 -2.15 -21.45
C LYS A 50 2.06 -1.10 -20.34
N SER A 51 3.01 -0.18 -20.19
CA SER A 51 2.90 0.89 -19.18
C SER A 51 1.81 1.91 -19.50
N MET A 52 1.59 2.19 -20.79
CA MET A 52 0.53 3.05 -21.25
C MET A 52 -0.84 2.40 -21.03
N ALA A 53 -1.00 1.14 -21.40
CA ALA A 53 -2.21 0.35 -21.20
C ALA A 53 -2.55 0.23 -19.72
N PHE A 54 -1.55 -0.05 -18.85
CA PHE A 54 -1.76 -0.12 -17.40
C PHE A 54 -2.24 1.21 -16.84
N SER A 55 -1.53 2.32 -17.13
CA SER A 55 -1.90 3.64 -16.61
C SER A 55 -3.26 4.11 -17.12
N GLN A 56 -3.57 3.94 -18.41
CA GLN A 56 -4.87 4.27 -18.98
C GLN A 56 -5.99 3.42 -18.37
N LYS A 57 -5.76 2.12 -18.19
CA LYS A 57 -6.71 1.20 -17.54
C LYS A 57 -7.02 1.64 -16.11
N LEU A 58 -5.99 1.97 -15.33
CA LEU A 58 -6.11 2.41 -13.95
C LEU A 58 -6.91 3.71 -13.82
N LEU A 59 -6.64 4.68 -14.71
CA LEU A 59 -7.33 5.96 -14.76
C LEU A 59 -8.78 5.81 -15.25
N ARG A 60 -9.01 5.06 -16.33
CA ARG A 60 -10.34 4.84 -16.92
C ARG A 60 -11.29 4.12 -15.96
N LYS A 61 -10.78 3.20 -15.15
CA LYS A 61 -11.55 2.53 -14.09
C LYS A 61 -11.78 3.40 -12.84
N GLY A 62 -11.22 4.61 -12.79
CA GLY A 62 -11.31 5.47 -11.61
C GLY A 62 -10.59 4.90 -10.38
N HIS A 63 -9.61 4.03 -10.61
CA HIS A 63 -8.90 3.33 -9.54
C HIS A 63 -7.74 4.14 -8.96
N ALA A 64 -7.18 5.05 -9.77
CA ALA A 64 -6.18 6.02 -9.36
C ALA A 64 -6.41 7.39 -10.00
N THR A 65 -5.74 8.41 -9.46
CA THR A 65 -5.55 9.70 -10.14
C THR A 65 -4.08 9.89 -10.49
N ALA A 66 -3.79 10.72 -11.49
CA ALA A 66 -2.43 11.13 -11.81
C ALA A 66 -2.23 12.61 -11.48
N ARG A 67 -1.07 12.94 -10.92
CA ARG A 67 -0.62 14.33 -10.70
C ARG A 67 0.76 14.52 -11.31
N SER A 68 0.95 15.65 -11.98
CA SER A 68 2.26 16.05 -12.49
C SER A 68 3.06 16.71 -11.39
N PHE A 69 4.32 16.33 -11.25
CA PHE A 69 5.33 16.94 -10.39
C PHE A 69 6.45 17.55 -11.24
N LEU A 70 7.36 18.28 -10.59
CA LEU A 70 8.52 18.91 -11.23
C LEU A 70 9.31 17.90 -12.09
N ARG A 71 9.91 18.38 -13.18
CA ARG A 71 10.67 17.58 -14.17
C ARG A 71 9.85 16.53 -14.92
N ASN A 72 8.57 16.82 -15.22
CA ASN A 72 7.66 15.95 -15.97
C ASN A 72 7.40 14.57 -15.32
N GLY A 73 7.71 14.43 -14.03
CA GLY A 73 7.41 13.20 -13.29
C GLY A 73 5.91 13.10 -13.03
N ARG A 74 5.27 12.00 -13.47
CA ARG A 74 3.87 11.72 -13.17
C ARG A 74 3.77 10.74 -12.01
N VAL A 75 3.10 11.15 -10.95
CA VAL A 75 2.82 10.32 -9.78
C VAL A 75 1.36 9.89 -9.83
N TYR A 76 1.13 8.61 -9.60
CA TYR A 76 -0.19 8.00 -9.57
C TYR A 76 -0.56 7.72 -8.12
N HIS A 77 -1.75 8.15 -7.71
CA HIS A 77 -2.31 7.90 -6.38
C HIS A 77 -3.45 6.89 -6.49
N VAL A 78 -3.25 5.70 -5.94
CA VAL A 78 -4.29 4.68 -5.81
C VAL A 78 -5.15 5.03 -4.61
N PHE A 79 -6.36 5.52 -4.88
CA PHE A 79 -7.30 5.98 -3.85
C PHE A 79 -8.58 5.15 -3.78
N SER A 80 -8.89 4.37 -4.83
CA SER A 80 -10.17 3.67 -4.93
C SER A 80 -10.32 2.59 -3.86
N ARG A 81 -11.40 2.68 -3.10
CA ARG A 81 -11.75 1.72 -2.05
C ARG A 81 -11.91 0.29 -2.58
N ILE A 82 -12.29 0.13 -3.84
CA ILE A 82 -12.45 -1.18 -4.48
C ILE A 82 -11.10 -1.90 -4.58
N VAL A 83 -10.03 -1.19 -4.95
CA VAL A 83 -8.67 -1.76 -5.03
C VAL A 83 -8.18 -2.18 -3.66
N TYR A 84 -8.37 -1.33 -2.64
CA TYR A 84 -7.96 -1.65 -1.27
C TYR A 84 -8.79 -2.79 -0.65
N ARG A 85 -10.07 -2.92 -1.01
CA ARG A 85 -10.89 -4.06 -0.60
C ARG A 85 -10.41 -5.34 -1.26
N ALA A 86 -10.17 -5.31 -2.57
CA ALA A 86 -9.66 -6.45 -3.31
C ALA A 86 -8.31 -6.94 -2.77
N SER A 87 -7.44 -6.02 -2.32
CA SER A 87 -6.15 -6.34 -1.70
C SER A 87 -6.23 -6.75 -0.23
N GLY A 88 -7.43 -6.80 0.39
CA GLY A 88 -7.59 -7.07 1.83
C GLY A 88 -7.05 -5.97 2.75
N ARG A 89 -6.79 -4.77 2.22
CA ARG A 89 -6.16 -3.63 2.92
C ARG A 89 -7.08 -2.41 3.06
N GLU A 90 -8.40 -2.62 3.10
CA GLU A 90 -9.42 -1.54 3.14
C GLU A 90 -9.21 -0.51 4.26
N ASN A 91 -8.61 -0.94 5.37
CA ASN A 91 -8.36 -0.11 6.55
C ASN A 91 -7.06 0.72 6.47
N LEU A 92 -6.22 0.51 5.44
CA LEU A 92 -5.00 1.30 5.27
C LEU A 92 -5.33 2.75 4.88
N ARG A 93 -4.61 3.69 5.50
CA ARG A 93 -4.75 5.13 5.24
C ARG A 93 -4.05 5.59 3.96
N ASN A 94 -3.33 4.71 3.27
CA ASN A 94 -2.58 5.00 2.04
C ASN A 94 -3.49 5.54 0.91
N ARG A 95 -4.79 5.19 0.95
CA ARG A 95 -5.79 5.69 -0.01
C ARG A 95 -6.11 7.17 0.12
N ARG A 96 -5.78 7.81 1.25
CA ARG A 96 -6.11 9.22 1.50
C ARG A 96 -5.09 10.12 0.78
N ALA A 97 -5.53 11.33 0.44
CA ALA A 97 -4.62 12.36 -0.05
C ALA A 97 -3.68 12.80 1.07
N HIS A 98 -2.41 12.99 0.74
CA HIS A 98 -1.36 13.39 1.69
C HIS A 98 -0.56 14.59 1.15
N SER A 99 0.24 15.20 2.03
CA SER A 99 1.11 16.31 1.65
C SER A 99 2.21 15.85 0.65
N PRO A 100 2.80 16.78 -0.14
CA PRO A 100 3.87 16.44 -1.07
C PRO A 100 5.08 15.74 -0.42
N GLU A 101 5.44 16.14 0.80
CA GLU A 101 6.54 15.55 1.58
C GLU A 101 6.23 14.10 1.92
N HIS A 102 5.00 13.84 2.37
CA HIS A 102 4.54 12.49 2.65
C HIS A 102 4.54 11.63 1.39
N ILE A 103 4.06 12.17 0.25
CA ILE A 103 4.09 11.47 -1.03
C ILE A 103 5.52 11.08 -1.40
N ARG A 104 6.49 11.99 -1.24
CA ARG A 104 7.91 11.70 -1.50
C ARG A 104 8.42 10.55 -0.63
N THR A 105 8.15 10.58 0.67
CA THR A 105 8.56 9.50 1.58
C THR A 105 7.93 8.17 1.16
N ARG A 106 6.64 8.14 0.81
CA ARG A 106 5.98 6.90 0.36
C ARG A 106 6.53 6.36 -0.95
N LEU A 107 6.96 7.23 -1.87
CA LEU A 107 7.64 6.79 -3.10
C LEU A 107 8.99 6.14 -2.80
N VAL A 108 9.81 6.73 -1.93
CA VAL A 108 11.10 6.15 -1.51
C VAL A 108 10.89 4.84 -0.75
N SER A 109 9.89 4.76 0.13
CA SER A 109 9.54 3.50 0.80
C SER A 109 9.13 2.42 -0.19
N LEU A 110 8.42 2.79 -1.27
CA LEU A 110 8.06 1.84 -2.31
C LEU A 110 9.29 1.34 -3.06
N ASP A 111 10.24 2.21 -3.41
CA ASP A 111 11.51 1.81 -4.06
C ASP A 111 12.22 0.74 -3.21
N PHE A 112 12.35 0.99 -1.90
CA PHE A 112 12.95 0.03 -0.98
C PHE A 112 12.23 -1.33 -0.96
N VAL A 113 10.90 -1.33 -0.97
CA VAL A 113 10.10 -2.57 -0.99
C VAL A 113 10.26 -3.32 -2.30
N LEU A 114 10.30 -2.60 -3.43
CA LEU A 114 10.46 -3.21 -4.75
C LEU A 114 11.84 -3.84 -4.93
N GLU A 115 12.86 -3.30 -4.28
CA GLU A 115 14.23 -3.83 -4.30
C GLU A 115 14.40 -5.06 -3.38
N HIS A 116 13.58 -5.20 -2.33
CA HIS A 116 13.73 -6.24 -1.29
C HIS A 116 12.45 -7.08 -1.10
N LEU A 117 11.89 -7.60 -2.20
CA LEU A 117 10.63 -8.36 -2.20
C LEU A 117 10.69 -9.65 -1.36
N GLU A 118 11.86 -10.15 -1.01
CA GLU A 118 12.06 -11.32 -0.16
C GLU A 118 11.74 -11.04 1.33
N HIS A 119 11.75 -9.78 1.77
CA HIS A 119 11.50 -9.43 3.15
C HIS A 119 10.03 -9.56 3.58
N ALA A 120 9.83 -9.75 4.88
CA ALA A 120 8.51 -9.74 5.52
C ALA A 120 8.22 -8.33 6.06
N TYR A 121 7.17 -7.70 5.53
CA TYR A 121 6.77 -6.35 5.91
C TYR A 121 5.53 -6.35 6.79
N LEU A 122 5.61 -5.70 7.95
CA LEU A 122 4.53 -5.63 8.95
C LEU A 122 3.79 -4.29 8.85
N GLU A 123 2.96 -4.13 7.82
CA GLU A 123 2.29 -2.84 7.53
C GLU A 123 1.10 -2.53 8.42
N THR A 124 0.35 -3.55 8.86
CA THR A 124 -0.81 -3.33 9.74
C THR A 124 -0.48 -3.51 11.20
N GLU A 125 -1.26 -2.87 12.07
CA GLU A 125 -1.19 -3.10 13.51
C GLU A 125 -1.38 -4.58 13.85
N ALA A 126 -2.30 -5.26 13.16
CA ALA A 126 -2.52 -6.70 13.31
C ALA A 126 -1.29 -7.52 12.91
N ASP A 127 -0.61 -7.17 11.80
CA ASP A 127 0.62 -7.86 11.37
C ASP A 127 1.72 -7.71 12.43
N LYS A 128 1.89 -6.50 13.00
CA LYS A 128 2.88 -6.24 14.06
C LYS A 128 2.55 -6.98 15.35
N LEU A 129 1.29 -6.95 15.79
CA LEU A 129 0.86 -7.66 16.99
C LEU A 129 1.04 -9.17 16.83
N ASN A 130 0.67 -9.74 15.69
CA ASN A 130 0.88 -11.16 15.41
C ASN A 130 2.37 -11.53 15.47
N TYR A 131 3.24 -10.71 14.86
CA TYR A 131 4.68 -10.96 14.88
C TYR A 131 5.27 -10.86 16.31
N PHE A 132 5.02 -9.75 17.02
CA PHE A 132 5.63 -9.53 18.33
C PHE A 132 5.01 -10.39 19.43
N CYS A 133 3.68 -10.50 19.47
CA CYS A 133 3.00 -11.25 20.55
C CYS A 133 2.98 -12.75 20.27
N GLU A 134 2.54 -13.18 19.08
CA GLU A 134 2.29 -14.60 18.81
C GLU A 134 3.58 -15.33 18.42
N GLN A 135 4.44 -14.71 17.61
CA GLN A 135 5.67 -15.37 17.14
C GLN A 135 6.86 -15.17 18.08
N LEU A 136 7.05 -13.95 18.62
CA LEU A 136 8.15 -13.66 19.54
C LEU A 136 7.77 -13.78 21.02
N GLY A 137 6.49 -14.00 21.34
CA GLY A 137 6.04 -14.19 22.73
C GLY A 137 6.12 -12.93 23.59
N ILE A 138 6.23 -11.73 22.99
CA ILE A 138 6.35 -10.47 23.72
C ILE A 138 4.97 -10.04 24.21
N PRO A 139 4.75 -9.89 25.53
CA PRO A 139 3.48 -9.40 26.04
C PRO A 139 3.15 -7.99 25.52
N ASN A 140 1.89 -7.78 25.13
CA ASN A 140 1.41 -6.52 24.54
C ASN A 140 1.69 -5.27 25.40
N GLN A 141 1.76 -5.41 26.73
CA GLN A 141 2.08 -4.34 27.67
C GLN A 141 3.46 -3.71 27.44
N PHE A 142 4.39 -4.41 26.79
CA PHE A 142 5.72 -3.91 26.46
C PHE A 142 5.77 -3.23 25.08
N LEU A 143 4.69 -3.32 24.30
CA LEU A 143 4.65 -2.72 22.96
C LEU A 143 4.31 -1.23 23.04
N PRO A 144 4.87 -0.41 22.12
CA PRO A 144 4.56 1.01 22.07
C PRO A 144 3.08 1.22 21.75
N ALA A 145 2.34 1.81 22.70
CA ALA A 145 0.91 2.01 22.60
C ALA A 145 0.53 3.47 22.88
N LYS A 146 -0.51 3.95 22.19
CA LYS A 146 -1.12 5.27 22.42
C LYS A 146 -2.58 5.09 22.76
N ARG A 147 -2.99 5.70 23.88
CA ARG A 147 -4.37 5.65 24.38
C ARG A 147 -5.16 6.84 23.86
N TYR A 148 -6.27 6.56 23.20
CA TYR A 148 -7.22 7.56 22.74
C TYR A 148 -8.46 7.56 23.62
N ALA A 149 -8.79 8.71 24.18
CA ALA A 149 -10.08 8.93 24.83
C ALA A 149 -11.14 9.13 23.74
N GLY A 150 -12.14 8.24 23.67
CA GLY A 150 -13.27 8.42 22.77
C GLY A 150 -14.20 9.55 23.22
N ALA A 151 -15.00 10.07 22.29
CA ALA A 151 -16.06 11.06 22.58
C ALA A 151 -17.14 10.52 23.54
N ILE A 152 -17.25 9.19 23.65
CA ILE A 152 -18.14 8.52 24.59
C ILE A 152 -17.36 8.27 25.88
N ARG A 153 -17.81 8.89 26.99
CA ARG A 153 -17.29 8.64 28.35
C ARG A 153 -17.22 7.12 28.57
N ASN A 154 -16.03 6.63 28.93
CA ASN A 154 -15.67 5.22 29.21
C ASN A 154 -15.21 4.30 28.06
N LYS A 155 -15.18 4.73 26.79
CA LYS A 155 -14.53 3.92 25.73
C LYS A 155 -13.11 4.41 25.45
N LYS A 156 -12.12 3.80 26.10
CA LYS A 156 -10.69 3.99 25.79
C LYS A 156 -10.32 3.03 24.66
N THR A 157 -9.72 3.54 23.59
CA THR A 157 -9.15 2.69 22.53
C THR A 157 -7.64 2.78 22.63
N GLU A 158 -7.01 1.66 22.92
CA GLU A 158 -5.56 1.50 22.84
C GLU A 158 -5.20 1.08 21.40
N ARG A 159 -4.21 1.76 20.82
CA ARG A 159 -3.67 1.40 19.51
C ARG A 159 -2.17 1.24 19.62
N TYR A 160 -1.64 0.21 18.98
CA TYR A 160 -0.21 -0.11 18.99
C TYR A 160 0.48 0.47 17.75
N PHE A 161 1.75 0.87 17.89
CA PHE A 161 2.59 1.37 16.80
C PHE A 161 1.97 2.54 16.02
N VAL A 162 1.44 3.52 16.74
CA VAL A 162 0.66 4.63 16.13
C VAL A 162 1.54 5.67 15.45
N ASP A 163 2.77 5.81 15.93
CA ASP A 163 3.79 6.61 15.27
C ASP A 163 4.41 5.74 14.16
N LYS A 164 4.31 6.24 12.92
CA LYS A 164 4.94 5.63 11.74
C LYS A 164 6.39 6.04 11.67
#